data_AF-A0A3D5TPX9-F1
#
_entry.id   AF-A0A3D5TPX9-F1
#
_cell.length_a   1.000
_cell.length_b   1.000
_cell.length_c   1.000
_cell.angle_alpha   90.00
_cell.angle_beta   90.00
_cell.angle_gamma   90.00
#
_symmetry.space_group_name_H-M   'P 1'
#
loop_
_entity.id
_entity.type
_entity.pdbx_description
1 polymer ?
#
loop_
_entity_poly.entity_id
_entity_poly.type
_entity_poly.pdbx_seq_one_letter_code
_entity_poly.pdbx_strand_id
1 'polypeptide(L)'
;MKSTIKITAVVLAVCAAAFLAVSAITQRAEPNASEMYVLRDYNGRIAVFACGEDEPLEVFDIFTSSLPKSEAERVYKGITVEGGEALQRLIEDFTG
;
A
#
# COMPACT_ATOMS: atom_id res chain seq x y z
N MET A 1 -61.82 -20.67 15.60
CA MET A 1 -62.18 -19.43 14.86
C MET A 1 -61.10 -18.40 15.20
N LYS A 2 -60.24 -18.05 14.23
CA LYS A 2 -60.19 -16.71 13.58
C LYS A 2 -59.78 -15.61 14.59
N SER A 3 -58.62 -14.94 14.53
CA SER A 3 -58.07 -14.23 13.37
C SER A 3 -56.69 -13.57 13.66
N THR A 4 -55.83 -13.55 12.63
CA THR A 4 -54.94 -12.45 12.10
C THR A 4 -54.05 -11.63 13.06
N ILE A 5 -52.71 -11.67 12.92
CA ILE A 5 -51.84 -10.91 11.98
C ILE A 5 -51.98 -9.38 12.07
N LYS A 6 -50.88 -8.76 12.50
CA LYS A 6 -50.18 -7.50 12.14
C LYS A 6 -49.27 -7.21 13.38
N ILE A 7 -48.02 -6.76 13.35
CA ILE A 7 -47.33 -5.69 12.62
C ILE A 7 -45.83 -6.02 12.81
N THR A 8 -45.09 -6.43 11.79
CA THR A 8 -44.13 -5.60 11.03
C THR A 8 -43.21 -4.72 11.90
N ALA A 9 -41.91 -4.78 11.63
CA ALA A 9 -40.87 -3.87 12.11
C ALA A 9 -40.18 -4.18 13.46
N VAL A 10 -39.58 -5.37 13.60
CA VAL A 10 -38.29 -5.50 14.30
C VAL A 10 -37.38 -6.40 13.46
N VAL A 11 -37.13 -5.99 12.21
CA VAL A 11 -35.97 -6.39 11.41
C VAL A 11 -35.31 -5.09 10.98
N LEU A 12 -34.77 -4.40 11.98
CA LEU A 12 -34.03 -3.14 11.85
C LEU A 12 -33.11 -3.11 13.07
N ALA A 13 -31.81 -3.01 12.82
CA ALA A 13 -30.72 -2.85 13.79
C ALA A 13 -29.89 -4.09 14.20
N VAL A 14 -29.69 -5.09 13.34
CA VAL A 14 -28.48 -5.95 13.41
C VAL A 14 -27.99 -6.33 12.01
N CYS A 15 -27.72 -5.34 11.15
CA CYS A 15 -26.95 -5.52 9.90
C CYS A 15 -26.11 -4.28 9.52
N ALA A 16 -25.91 -3.33 10.45
CA ALA A 16 -25.26 -2.04 10.17
C ALA A 16 -24.01 -1.81 11.03
N ALA A 17 -23.20 -2.86 11.21
CA ALA A 17 -21.75 -2.74 11.37
C ALA A 17 -21.13 -3.48 10.17
N ALA A 18 -21.51 -3.19 8.93
CA ALA A 18 -21.00 -2.02 8.20
C ALA A 18 -19.52 -1.83 8.56
N PHE A 19 -18.61 -2.61 7.97
CA PHE A 19 -17.89 -2.23 6.75
C PHE A 19 -17.33 -0.78 6.77
N LEU A 20 -17.06 -0.22 7.95
CA LEU A 20 -16.53 1.13 8.15
C LEU A 20 -15.08 1.12 8.62
N ALA A 21 -14.20 0.48 7.85
CA ALA A 21 -12.76 0.74 7.92
C ALA A 21 -12.05 0.61 6.56
N VAL A 22 -12.78 0.49 5.44
CA VAL A 22 -12.19 0.47 4.08
C VAL A 22 -12.43 1.83 3.42
N SER A 23 -11.98 2.89 4.07
CA SER A 23 -12.00 4.25 3.51
C SER A 23 -10.87 5.09 4.12
N ALA A 24 -9.69 4.49 4.32
CA ALA A 24 -8.46 5.25 4.44
C ALA A 24 -7.81 5.30 3.05
N ILE A 25 -8.38 6.18 2.22
CA ILE A 25 -7.59 7.13 1.42
C ILE A 25 -6.44 6.45 0.64
N THR A 26 -6.77 5.80 -0.48
CA THR A 26 -5.81 5.65 -1.58
C THR A 26 -5.62 7.02 -2.22
N GLN A 27 -5.01 7.95 -1.49
CA GLN A 27 -4.42 9.14 -2.07
C GLN A 27 -3.13 8.63 -2.71
N ARG A 28 -3.26 8.16 -3.95
CA ARG A 28 -2.10 8.03 -4.83
C ARG A 28 -1.61 9.46 -5.01
N ALA A 29 -0.71 9.89 -4.12
CA ALA A 29 -0.03 11.16 -4.24
C ALA A 29 0.61 11.13 -5.62
N GLU A 30 0.18 12.02 -6.51
CA GLU A 30 0.95 12.25 -7.72
C GLU A 30 2.32 12.67 -7.26
N PRO A 31 3.37 11.97 -7.69
CA PRO A 31 4.63 12.10 -7.02
C PRO A 31 5.21 13.48 -7.33
N ASN A 32 5.17 14.35 -6.33
CA ASN A 32 5.59 15.74 -6.46
C ASN A 32 7.10 15.79 -6.74
N ALA A 33 7.54 16.70 -7.61
CA ALA A 33 8.96 16.80 -7.99
C ALA A 33 9.91 17.10 -6.80
N SER A 34 9.38 17.54 -5.65
CA SER A 34 10.12 17.83 -4.43
C SER A 34 10.02 16.72 -3.36
N GLU A 35 9.25 15.66 -3.59
CA GLU A 35 9.13 14.57 -2.61
C GLU A 35 10.34 13.63 -2.69
N MET A 36 10.82 13.16 -1.54
CA MET A 36 11.87 12.14 -1.50
C MET A 36 11.27 10.79 -1.19
N TYR A 37 11.73 9.78 -1.92
CA TYR A 37 11.34 8.39 -1.74
C TYR A 37 12.54 7.51 -1.44
N VAL A 38 12.28 6.39 -0.77
CA VAL A 38 13.30 5.38 -0.46
C VAL A 38 12.80 4.02 -0.93
N LEU A 39 13.55 3.37 -1.82
CA LEU A 39 13.34 1.96 -2.17
C LEU A 39 14.26 1.09 -1.30
N ARG A 40 13.67 0.22 -0.47
CA ARG A 40 14.42 -0.65 0.47
C ARG A 40 13.72 -1.98 0.69
N ASP A 41 14.40 -2.90 1.37
CA ASP A 41 13.77 -4.16 1.78
C ASP A 41 12.67 -3.93 2.81
N TYR A 42 11.57 -4.64 2.62
CA TYR A 42 10.49 -4.78 3.58
C TYR A 42 10.02 -6.24 3.59
N ASN A 43 10.30 -6.94 4.68
CA ASN A 43 9.93 -8.34 4.88
C ASN A 43 10.42 -9.27 3.74
N GLY A 44 11.64 -9.04 3.25
CA GLY A 44 12.26 -9.84 2.19
C GLY A 44 11.83 -9.46 0.77
N ARG A 45 11.08 -8.37 0.61
CA ARG A 45 10.58 -7.85 -0.67
C ARG A 45 11.04 -6.41 -0.87
N ILE A 46 11.15 -5.98 -2.12
CA ILE A 46 11.41 -4.57 -2.39
C ILE A 46 10.13 -3.76 -2.13
N ALA A 47 10.29 -2.60 -1.50
CA ALA A 47 9.19 -1.69 -1.18
C ALA A 47 9.63 -0.23 -1.26
N VAL A 48 8.66 0.64 -1.54
CA VAL A 48 8.84 2.09 -1.64
C VAL A 48 8.24 2.76 -0.42
N PHE A 49 8.97 3.73 0.13
CA PHE A 49 8.60 4.52 1.30
C PHE A 49 8.67 6.00 0.95
N ALA A 50 7.81 6.81 1.56
CA ALA A 50 8.09 8.24 1.69
C ALA A 50 9.30 8.43 2.64
N CYS A 51 10.14 9.42 2.36
CA CYS A 51 11.32 9.66 3.18
C CYS A 51 10.94 10.00 4.63
N GLY A 52 11.47 9.23 5.59
CA GLY A 52 11.17 9.37 7.02
C GLY A 52 10.02 8.51 7.52
N GLU A 53 9.30 7.82 6.64
CA GLU A 53 8.20 6.92 7.02
C GLU A 53 8.68 5.47 7.19
N ASP A 54 8.09 4.78 8.17
CA ASP A 54 8.39 3.38 8.48
C ASP A 54 7.46 2.39 7.77
N GLU A 55 6.30 2.86 7.29
CA GLU A 55 5.33 2.04 6.55
C GLU A 55 5.48 2.25 5.02
N PRO A 56 5.43 1.17 4.22
CA PRO A 56 5.61 1.28 2.79
C PRO A 56 4.38 1.90 2.11
N LEU A 57 4.64 2.75 1.11
CA LEU A 57 3.64 3.23 0.16
C LEU A 57 3.24 2.10 -0.81
N GLU A 58 4.21 1.28 -1.22
CA GLU A 58 4.02 0.18 -2.16
C GLU A 58 5.00 -0.95 -1.87
N VAL A 59 4.54 -2.20 -1.95
CA VAL A 59 5.36 -3.41 -1.80
C VAL A 59 5.23 -4.21 -3.08
N PHE A 60 6.36 -4.56 -3.69
CA PHE A 60 6.38 -5.32 -4.94
C PHE A 60 6.58 -6.81 -4.64
N ASP A 61 6.02 -7.68 -5.48
CA ASP A 61 6.18 -9.14 -5.38
C ASP A 61 7.55 -9.60 -5.92
N ILE A 62 8.62 -8.89 -5.55
CA ILE A 62 10.00 -9.19 -5.94
C ILE A 62 10.80 -9.42 -4.67
N PHE A 63 11.35 -10.63 -4.53
CA PHE A 63 12.16 -10.99 -3.37
C PHE A 63 13.54 -10.36 -3.46
N THR A 64 13.97 -9.66 -2.41
CA THR A 64 15.32 -9.07 -2.34
C THR A 64 16.41 -10.13 -2.46
N SER A 65 16.14 -11.37 -2.01
CA SER A 65 17.05 -12.52 -2.16
C SER A 65 17.18 -13.05 -3.59
N SER A 66 16.26 -12.68 -4.49
CA SER A 66 16.30 -13.07 -5.91
C SER A 66 17.11 -12.10 -6.77
N LEU A 67 17.42 -10.92 -6.23
CA LEU A 67 18.20 -9.91 -6.93
C LEU A 67 19.68 -10.31 -7.06
N PRO A 68 20.40 -9.84 -8.09
CA PRO A 68 21.85 -9.89 -8.13
C PRO A 68 22.44 -9.29 -6.84
N LYS A 69 23.54 -9.86 -6.35
CA LYS A 69 24.12 -9.49 -5.04
C LYS A 69 24.36 -7.98 -4.90
N SER A 70 24.87 -7.32 -5.93
CA SER A 70 25.09 -5.87 -5.94
C SER A 70 23.79 -5.06 -5.80
N GLU A 71 22.72 -5.53 -6.42
CA GLU A 71 21.40 -4.90 -6.38
C GLU A 71 20.72 -5.11 -5.03
N ALA A 72 20.75 -6.35 -4.51
CA ALA A 72 20.27 -6.66 -3.17
C ALA A 72 20.97 -5.77 -2.11
N GLU A 73 22.29 -5.60 -2.21
CA GLU A 73 23.04 -4.71 -1.31
C GLU A 73 22.60 -3.24 -1.39
N ARG A 74 22.25 -2.75 -2.58
CA ARG A 74 21.69 -1.40 -2.75
C ARG A 74 20.32 -1.29 -2.07
N VAL A 75 19.45 -2.28 -2.28
CA VAL A 75 18.13 -2.34 -1.65
C VAL A 75 18.23 -2.41 -0.12
N TYR A 76 19.14 -3.23 0.42
CA TYR A 76 19.34 -3.30 1.88
C TYR A 76 19.87 -2.00 2.49
N LYS A 77 20.68 -1.24 1.75
CA LYS A 77 21.13 0.10 2.19
C LYS A 77 20.06 1.17 2.07
N GLY A 78 19.03 0.93 1.25
CA GLY A 78 18.04 1.91 0.86
C GLY A 78 18.56 2.80 -0.28
N ILE A 79 17.73 2.98 -1.30
CA ILE A 79 18.02 3.82 -2.46
C ILE A 79 17.10 5.03 -2.39
N THR A 80 17.68 6.21 -2.16
CA THR A 80 16.93 7.47 -2.08
C THR A 80 16.89 8.16 -3.44
N VAL A 81 15.72 8.65 -3.83
CA VAL A 81 15.51 9.42 -5.06
C VAL A 81 14.57 10.59 -4.80
N GLU A 82 14.76 11.67 -5.56
CA GLU A 82 13.94 12.87 -5.50
C GLU A 82 12.97 12.89 -6.68
N GLY A 83 11.69 13.10 -6.38
CA GLY A 83 10.62 13.21 -7.33
C GLY A 83 10.13 11.87 -7.89
N GLY A 84 8.92 11.92 -8.43
CA GLY A 84 8.25 10.75 -8.99
C GLY A 84 8.87 10.15 -10.22
N GLU A 85 9.42 10.99 -11.10
CA GLU A 85 10.05 10.52 -12.33
C GLU A 85 11.28 9.65 -12.02
N ALA A 86 12.11 10.07 -11.06
CA ALA A 86 13.27 9.30 -10.63
C ALA A 86 12.85 8.02 -9.90
N LEU A 87 11.81 8.08 -9.07
CA LEU A 87 11.22 6.89 -8.44
C LEU A 87 10.70 5.89 -9.47
N GLN A 88 9.94 6.35 -10.46
CA GLN A 88 9.37 5.48 -11.47
C GLN A 88 10.46 4.76 -12.28
N ARG A 89 11.49 5.49 -12.72
CA ARG A 89 12.65 4.90 -13.39
C ARG A 89 13.35 3.85 -12.52
N LEU A 90 13.52 4.16 -11.23
CA LEU A 90 14.11 3.21 -10.29
C LEU A 90 13.26 1.94 -10.15
N ILE A 91 11.94 2.06 -10.09
CA ILE A 91 11.04 0.89 -10.04
C ILE A 91 11.15 0.07 -11.32
N GLU A 92 11.16 0.73 -12.49
CA GLU A 92 11.32 0.08 -13.80
C GLU A 92 12.60 -0.76 -13.88
N ASP A 93 13.71 -0.30 -13.30
CA ASP A 93 14.97 -1.05 -13.22
C ASP A 93 14.84 -2.40 -12.48
N PHE A 94 13.88 -2.52 -11.54
CA PHE A 94 13.64 -3.76 -10.78
C PHE A 94 12.49 -4.61 -11.34
N THR A 95 11.51 -4.00 -11.99
CA THR A 95 10.29 -4.69 -12.45
C THR A 95 10.27 -5.02 -13.95
N GLY A 96 11.19 -4.44 -14.73
CA GLY A 96 11.26 -4.52 -16.19
C GLY A 96 11.88 -5.80 -16.75
#